data_AF-G0J3C3-F1
#
_entry.id   AF-G0J3C3-F1
#
_cell.length_a   1.000
_cell.length_b   1.000
_cell.length_c   1.000
_cell.angle_alpha   90.00
_cell.angle_beta   90.00
_cell.angle_gamma   90.00
#
_symmetry.space_group_name_H-M   'P 1'
#
loop_
_entity.id
_entity.type
_entity.pdbx_description
1 polymer ?
#
loop_
_entity_poly.entity_id
_entity_poly.type
_entity_poly.pdbx_seq_one_letter_code
_entity_poly.pdbx_strand_id
1 'polypeptide(L)' 'MIKVKQIFQEKGIEDPRPTSEALKLMRMSRRRFTQLTEGTNKSELRISELVAIRKWIETIKEIDPNELIVDSEKH' A
#
# COMPACT_ATOMS: atom_id res chain seq x y z
N MET A 1 7.59 -10.38 15.65
CA MET A 1 7.70 -9.02 15.07
C MET A 1 6.95 -9.03 13.76
N ILE A 2 5.81 -8.33 13.66
CA ILE A 2 5.00 -8.29 12.43
C ILE A 2 5.80 -7.52 11.38
N LYS A 3 6.17 -8.19 10.28
CA LYS A 3 6.83 -7.51 9.16
C LYS A 3 5.74 -6.96 8.26
N VAL A 4 5.58 -5.64 8.19
CA VAL A 4 4.61 -4.96 7.32
C VAL A 4 4.70 -5.48 5.86
N LYS A 5 5.91 -5.83 5.41
CA LYS A 5 6.14 -6.50 4.11
C LYS A 5 5.37 -7.81 3.93
N GLN A 6 5.22 -8.64 4.97
CA GLN A 6 4.46 -9.88 4.88
C GLN A 6 2.97 -9.61 4.58
N ILE A 7 2.40 -8.54 5.14
CA ILE A 7 1.01 -8.14 4.88
C ILE A 7 0.81 -7.82 3.39
N PHE A 8 1.78 -7.16 2.75
CA PHE A 8 1.74 -6.90 1.31
C PHE A 8 1.91 -8.18 0.48
N GLN A 9 2.84 -9.05 0.87
CA GLN A 9 3.08 -10.33 0.18
C GLN A 9 1.86 -11.26 0.23
N GLU A 10 1.17 -11.35 1.37
CA GLU A 10 -0.09 -12.10 1.52
C GLU A 10 -1.22 -11.58 0.61
N LYS A 11 -1.08 -10.36 0.09
CA LYS A 11 -2.01 -9.73 -0.86
C LYS A 11 -1.50 -9.73 -2.29
N GLY A 12 -0.38 -10.41 -2.57
CA GLY A 12 0.23 -10.47 -3.89
C GLY A 12 0.99 -9.21 -4.30
N ILE A 13 1.35 -8.34 -3.35
CA ILE A 13 2.07 -7.09 -3.61
C ILE A 13 3.52 -7.27 -3.16
N GLU A 14 4.45 -7.41 -4.11
CA GLU A 14 5.86 -7.68 -3.81
C GLU A 14 6.67 -6.41 -3.48
N ASP A 15 6.42 -5.32 -4.21
CA ASP A 15 7.11 -4.03 -4.06
C ASP A 15 6.11 -2.87 -3.93
N PRO A 16 5.54 -2.64 -2.73
CA PRO A 16 4.54 -1.62 -2.53
C PRO A 16 5.14 -0.22 -2.65
N ARG A 17 4.73 0.54 -3.68
CA ARG A 17 5.17 1.92 -3.92
C ARG A 17 4.00 2.90 -3.81
N PRO A 18 3.70 3.42 -2.60
CA PRO A 18 2.62 4.39 -2.45
C PRO A 18 2.94 5.71 -3.16
N THR A 19 1.91 6.32 -3.73
CA THR A 19 1.95 7.69 -4.25
C THR A 19 2.07 8.69 -3.10
N SER A 20 2.44 9.92 -3.40
CA SER A 20 2.46 11.00 -2.41
C SER A 20 1.09 11.23 -1.76
N GLU A 21 0.00 11.04 -2.51
CA GLU A 21 -1.35 11.18 -1.99
C GLU A 21 -1.74 10.04 -1.05
N ALA A 22 -1.40 8.79 -1.40
CA ALA A 22 -1.57 7.65 -0.51
C ALA A 22 -0.81 7.83 0.82
N LEU A 23 0.41 8.37 0.77
CA LEU A 23 1.20 8.69 1.96
C LEU A 23 0.52 9.76 2.85
N LYS A 24 -0.08 10.79 2.25
CA LYS A 24 -0.87 11.80 3.00
C LYS A 24 -2.08 11.16 3.67
N LEU A 25 -2.82 10.32 2.96
CA LEU A 25 -3.98 9.59 3.51
C LEU A 25 -3.57 8.69 4.68
N MET A 26 -2.42 8.04 4.57
CA MET A 26 -1.83 7.23 5.65
C MET A 26 -1.22 8.07 6.78
N ARG A 27 -1.15 9.40 6.63
CA ARG A 27 -0.49 10.33 7.56
C ARG A 27 0.95 9.90 7.91
N MET A 28 1.69 9.41 6.91
CA MET A 28 3.07 8.97 7.10
C MET A 28 3.99 9.49 5.99
N SER A 29 5.27 9.63 6.32
CA SER A 29 6.28 9.97 5.32
C SER A 29 6.68 8.74 4.51
N ARG A 30 7.18 8.96 3.29
CA ARG A 30 7.77 7.90 2.45
C ARG A 30 8.87 7.16 3.20
N ARG A 31 9.75 7.89 3.89
CA ARG A 31 10.81 7.32 4.72
C ARG A 31 10.24 6.39 5.80
N ARG A 32 9.19 6.82 6.51
CA ARG A 32 8.56 6.01 7.56
C ARG A 32 7.96 4.74 6.95
N PHE A 33 7.24 4.86 5.84
CA PHE A 33 6.71 3.72 5.11
C PHE A 33 7.82 2.70 4.75
N THR A 34 8.91 3.16 4.13
CA THR A 34 10.06 2.31 3.76
C THR A 34 10.66 1.61 4.97
N GLN A 35 10.86 2.33 6.08
CA GLN A 35 11.40 1.75 7.31
C GLN A 35 10.49 0.65 7.88
N LEU A 36 9.17 0.85 7.80
CA LEU A 36 8.18 -0.12 8.25
C LEU A 36 8.17 -1.36 7.35
N THR A 37 8.22 -1.19 6.03
CA THR A 37 8.26 -2.30 5.07
C THR A 37 9.57 -3.08 5.13
N GLU A 38 10.70 -2.41 5.27
CA GLU A 38 12.02 -3.06 5.32
C GLU A 38 12.36 -3.62 6.71
N GLY A 39 11.58 -3.26 7.74
CA GLY A 39 11.85 -3.65 9.12
C GLY A 39 13.11 -2.97 9.69
N THR A 40 13.48 -1.82 9.13
CA THR A 40 14.65 -1.01 9.55
C THR A 40 14.26 0.10 10.53
N ASN A 41 13.03 0.06 11.04
CA ASN A 41 12.51 1.04 11.98
C ASN A 41 13.22 0.96 13.34
N LYS A 42 13.81 2.08 13.77
CA LYS A 42 14.44 2.21 15.09
C LYS A 42 13.45 2.62 16.19
N SER A 43 12.25 3.05 15.81
CA SER A 43 11.18 3.48 16.72
C SER A 43 10.04 2.47 16.74
N GLU A 44 9.31 2.47 17.86
CA GLU A 44 8.14 1.62 18.06
C GLU A 44 7.12 1.79 16.93
N LEU A 45 6.49 0.66 16.60
CA LEU A 45 5.41 0.57 15.63
C LEU A 45 4.11 1.03 16.29
N ARG A 46 3.44 2.03 15.73
CA ARG A 46 2.15 2.48 16.27
C ARG A 46 1.01 1.70 15.63
N ILE A 47 0.00 1.36 16.42
CA ILE A 47 -1.23 0.70 15.94
C ILE A 47 -1.88 1.51 14.81
N SER A 48 -1.87 2.85 14.91
CA SER A 48 -2.42 3.74 13.88
C SER A 48 -1.72 3.59 12.52
N GLU A 49 -0.43 3.30 12.50
CA GLU A 49 0.33 3.10 11.25
C GLU A 49 -0.06 1.77 10.59
N LEU A 50 -0.24 0.72 11.39
CA LEU A 50 -0.76 -0.57 10.90
C LEU A 50 -2.16 -0.44 10.32
N VAL A 51 -3.05 0.28 11.02
CA VAL A 51 -4.42 0.54 10.55
C VAL A 51 -4.40 1.33 9.23
N ALA A 52 -3.55 2.35 9.12
CA ALA A 52 -3.41 3.15 7.91
C ALA A 52 -2.92 2.30 6.72
N ILE A 53 -1.89 1.48 6.93
CA ILE A 53 -1.35 0.58 5.89
C ILE A 53 -2.41 -0.43 5.45
N ARG A 54 -3.13 -1.05 6.40
CA ARG A 54 -4.19 -1.99 6.07
C ARG A 54 -5.28 -1.35 5.21
N LYS A 55 -5.75 -0.15 5.59
CA LYS A 55 -6.76 0.57 4.81
C LYS A 55 -6.26 0.87 3.40
N TRP A 56 -5.01 1.28 3.24
CA TRP A 56 -4.45 1.53 1.91
C TRP A 56 -4.39 0.24 1.07
N ILE A 57 -3.98 -0.89 1.65
CA ILE A 57 -4.01 -2.19 0.95
C ILE A 57 -5.41 -2.54 0.46
N GLU A 58 -6.45 -2.27 1.25
CA GLU A 58 -7.85 -2.48 0.87
C GLU A 58 -8.25 -1.60 -0.33
N THR A 59 -7.68 -0.40 -0.49
CA THR A 59 -7.91 0.47 -1.66
C THR A 59 -7.20 0.04 -2.93
N ILE A 60 -6.20 -0.84 -2.85
CA ILE A 60 -5.47 -1.33 -4.04
C ILE A 60 -6.31 -2.39 -4.79
N LYS A 61 -7.37 -2.92 -4.17
CA LYS A 61 -8.16 -4.00 -4.76
C LYS A 61 -9.25 -3.48 -5.70
N GLU A 62 -9.33 -4.22 -6.82
CA GLU A 62 -10.34 -4.23 -7.88
C GLU A 62 -10.38 -2.98 -8.76
N ILE A 63 -9.45 -2.95 -9.72
CA ILE A 63 -9.75 -2.36 -11.02
C ILE A 63 -10.60 -3.41 -11.75
N ASP A 64 -11.85 -3.09 -12.05
CA ASP A 64 -12.68 -3.93 -12.92
C ASP A 64 -12.00 -3.98 -14.30
N PRO A 65 -11.69 -5.17 -14.86
CA PRO A 65 -11.16 -5.29 -16.21
C PRO A 65 -11.99 -4.53 -17.26
N ASN A 66 -13.31 -4.38 -17.04
CA ASN A 66 -14.19 -3.61 -17.90
C ASN A 66 -13.90 -2.10 -17.87
N GLU A 67 -13.34 -1.56 -16.78
CA GLU A 67 -12.86 -0.16 -16.70
C GLU A 67 -11.58 0.06 -17.53
N LEU A 68 -10.88 -1.02 -17.90
CA LEU A 68 -9.67 -0.97 -18.73
C LEU A 68 -9.98 -1.11 -20.23
N ILE A 69 -11.19 -1.53 -20.60
CA ILE A 69 -11.63 -1.59 -22.00
C ILE A 69 -12.04 -0.17 -22.42
N VAL A 70 -11.06 0.61 -22.84
CA VAL A 70 -11.30 1.90 -23.51
C VAL A 70 -11.68 1.59 -24.96
N ASP A 71 -12.99 1.58 -25.27
CA ASP A 71 -13.60 1.92 -26.58
C ASP A 71 -12.82 1.48 -27.84
N SER A 72 -12.24 0.28 -27.85
CA SER A 72 -11.42 -0.21 -28.98
C SER A 72 -12.25 -0.83 -30.11
N GLU A 73 -13.58 -0.88 -29.96
CA GLU A 73 -14.52 -1.42 -30.96
C GLU A 73 -15.37 -0.30 -31.60
N LYS A 74 -14.73 0.73 -32.13
CA LYS A 74 -15.33 1.58 -33.17
C LYS A 74 -14.57 1.43 -34.47
N HIS A 75 -14.72 0.29 -35.16
CA HIS A 75 -14.49 0.14 -36.59
C HIS A 75 -15.63 -0.67 -37.21
#